data_AF-A0AAV0XV41-F1
#
_entry.id   AF-A0AAV0XV41-F1
#
_cell.length_a   1.000
_cell.length_b   1.000
_cell.length_c   1.000
_cell.angle_alpha   90.00
_cell.angle_beta   90.00
_cell.angle_gamma   90.00
#
_symmetry.space_group_name_H-M   'P 1'
#
loop_
_entity.id
_entity.type
_entity.pdbx_description
1 polymer ?
#
loop_
_entity_poly.entity_id
_entity_poly.type
_entity_poly.pdbx_seq_one_letter_code
_entity_poly.pdbx_strand_id
1 'polypeptide(L)'
;MVKAGTALQVFYSKMLHVTCAAHGLHRVAEQVRSHFSTVDKLIASVEQVFKKAPSRLQLFKNELPRVNLPPEPVITRWGTWINAATYDCENIQAVRHIIGLIDQEDAISIQKAKKCLGNLNLENNLAYIKSNFSILSVAIDKLQTKNLSLATSLNIIENIEETLKILNGKHGKPIYLKLKNVLEKNSSLSKLKHISNILDGEEHTNIAFQDSDQSD
;
A
#
# COMPACT_ATOMS: atom_id res chain seq x y z
N MET A 1 18.28 3.34 -9.53
CA MET A 1 17.51 3.27 -10.78
C MET A 1 17.44 4.62 -11.49
N VAL A 2 16.83 5.68 -10.93
CA VAL A 2 16.68 6.98 -11.64
C VAL A 2 17.99 7.55 -12.19
N LYS A 3 19.02 7.74 -11.34
CA LYS A 3 20.32 8.28 -11.79
C LYS A 3 20.98 7.44 -12.90
N ALA A 4 20.90 6.11 -12.79
CA ALA A 4 21.44 5.21 -13.79
C ALA A 4 20.64 5.29 -15.10
N GLY A 5 19.30 5.35 -15.02
CA GLY A 5 18.43 5.57 -16.17
C GLY A 5 18.75 6.88 -16.89
N THR A 6 18.94 7.97 -16.15
CA THR A 6 19.36 9.27 -16.71
C THR A 6 20.73 9.19 -17.39
N ALA A 7 21.70 8.49 -16.79
CA ALA A 7 23.02 8.32 -17.41
C ALA A 7 22.93 7.49 -18.71
N LEU A 8 22.08 6.47 -18.75
CA LEU A 8 21.88 5.64 -19.95
C LEU A 8 21.15 6.39 -21.07
N GLN A 9 20.27 7.34 -20.75
CA GLN A 9 19.56 8.14 -21.74
C GLN A 9 20.50 8.98 -22.63
N VAL A 10 21.70 9.30 -22.16
CA VAL A 10 22.74 9.97 -22.98
C VAL A 10 23.17 9.08 -24.15
N PHE A 11 23.25 7.77 -23.95
CA PHE A 11 23.63 6.81 -24.98
C PHE A 11 22.42 6.28 -25.77
N TYR A 12 21.23 6.33 -25.18
CA TYR A 12 19.98 5.83 -25.76
C TYR A 12 18.89 6.90 -25.67
N SER A 13 18.92 7.87 -26.59
CA SER A 13 18.03 9.05 -26.57
C SER A 13 16.53 8.71 -26.59
N LYS A 14 16.16 7.57 -27.20
CA LYS A 14 14.77 7.07 -27.25
C LYS A 14 14.37 6.20 -26.04
N MET A 15 15.28 5.95 -25.10
CA MET A 15 15.00 5.11 -23.93
C MET A 15 14.10 5.84 -22.92
N LEU A 16 12.96 5.23 -22.62
CA LEU A 16 12.12 5.63 -21.49
C LEU A 16 12.49 4.80 -20.26
N HIS A 17 12.97 5.47 -19.20
CA HIS A 17 13.21 4.84 -17.92
C HIS A 17 12.04 5.09 -16.98
N VAL A 18 11.21 4.07 -16.77
CA VAL A 18 10.07 4.09 -15.85
C VAL A 18 10.42 3.34 -14.57
N THR A 19 10.25 4.01 -13.43
CA THR A 19 10.39 3.33 -12.12
C THR A 19 9.17 2.46 -11.83
N CYS A 20 9.38 1.36 -11.10
CA CYS A 20 8.34 0.38 -10.79
C CYS A 20 7.12 1.04 -10.10
N ALA A 21 5.96 1.00 -10.75
CA ALA A 21 4.71 1.58 -10.23
C ALA A 21 4.24 0.90 -8.94
N ALA A 22 4.37 -0.44 -8.84
CA ALA A 22 4.04 -1.17 -7.61
C ALA A 22 4.88 -0.69 -6.41
N HIS A 23 6.18 -0.40 -6.62
CA HIS A 23 7.01 0.20 -5.59
C HIS A 23 6.54 1.63 -5.25
N GLY A 24 6.16 2.40 -6.25
CA GLY A 24 5.53 3.72 -6.06
C GLY A 24 4.32 3.64 -5.13
N LEU A 25 3.36 2.76 -5.42
CA LEU A 25 2.18 2.55 -4.59
C LEU A 25 2.50 2.01 -3.20
N HIS A 26 3.51 1.16 -3.06
CA HIS A 26 3.97 0.71 -1.74
C HIS A 26 4.46 1.89 -0.89
N ARG A 27 5.18 2.85 -1.46
CA ARG A 27 5.60 4.06 -0.74
C ARG A 27 4.42 4.94 -0.33
N VAL A 28 3.29 4.87 -1.03
CA VAL A 28 2.03 5.51 -0.63
C VAL A 28 1.41 4.74 0.53
N ALA A 29 1.37 3.41 0.50
CA ALA A 29 0.90 2.58 1.60
C ALA A 29 1.72 2.80 2.89
N GLU A 30 3.04 2.98 2.80
CA GLU A 30 3.87 3.34 3.96
C GLU A 30 3.51 4.72 4.53
N GLN A 31 3.11 5.67 3.67
CA GLN A 31 2.60 6.95 4.14
C GLN A 31 1.27 6.76 4.88
N VAL A 32 0.36 5.92 4.37
CA VAL A 32 -0.88 5.56 5.09
C VAL A 32 -0.55 5.04 6.48
N ARG A 33 0.33 4.04 6.57
CA ARG A 33 0.77 3.47 7.85
C ARG A 33 1.24 4.52 8.86
N SER A 34 2.08 5.45 8.42
CA SER A 34 2.61 6.52 9.30
C SER A 34 1.54 7.45 9.88
N HIS A 35 0.36 7.56 9.24
CA HIS A 35 -0.76 8.37 9.73
C HIS A 35 -1.58 7.68 10.81
N PHE A 36 -1.50 6.36 10.94
CA PHE A 36 -2.34 5.55 11.83
C PHE A 36 -1.52 4.81 12.89
N SER A 37 -0.78 5.57 13.71
CA SER A 37 0.14 5.00 14.71
C SER A 37 -0.51 4.03 15.71
N THR A 38 -1.78 4.21 16.08
CA THR A 38 -2.50 3.25 16.95
C THR A 38 -2.76 1.93 16.25
N VAL A 39 -3.14 1.97 14.97
CA VAL A 39 -3.37 0.75 14.16
C VAL A 39 -2.04 0.05 13.90
N ASP A 40 -0.99 0.80 13.57
CA ASP A 40 0.37 0.26 13.39
C ASP A 40 0.87 -0.46 14.66
N LYS A 41 0.67 0.15 15.83
CA LYS A 41 0.99 -0.46 17.13
C LYS A 41 0.13 -1.68 17.43
N LEU A 42 -1.16 -1.67 17.08
CA LEU A 42 -2.05 -2.81 17.27
C LEU A 42 -1.54 -4.00 16.47
N ILE A 43 -1.38 -3.84 15.16
CA ILE A 43 -0.93 -4.89 14.23
C ILE A 43 0.39 -5.49 14.72
N ALA A 44 1.38 -4.64 15.01
CA ALA A 44 2.67 -5.10 15.51
C ALA A 44 2.55 -5.84 16.86
N SER A 45 1.69 -5.36 17.77
CA SER A 45 1.53 -5.99 19.08
C SER A 45 0.82 -7.34 18.97
N VAL A 46 -0.27 -7.41 18.20
CA VAL A 46 -1.04 -8.65 17.95
C VAL A 46 -0.16 -9.71 17.29
N GLU A 47 0.64 -9.34 16.28
CA GLU A 47 1.62 -10.25 15.67
C GLU A 47 2.56 -10.82 16.76
N GLN A 48 3.15 -9.96 17.59
CA GLN A 48 4.08 -10.36 18.65
C GLN A 48 3.43 -11.18 19.77
N VAL A 49 2.10 -11.12 19.93
CA VAL A 49 1.40 -12.01 20.87
C VAL A 49 1.43 -13.46 20.38
N PHE A 50 1.39 -13.70 19.07
CA PHE A 50 1.34 -15.06 18.53
C PHE A 50 2.70 -15.56 18.03
N LYS A 51 3.66 -14.64 17.83
CA LYS A 51 5.01 -14.94 17.36
C LYS A 51 5.74 -15.89 18.30
N LYS A 52 6.12 -17.07 17.77
CA LYS A 52 6.87 -18.12 18.49
C LYS A 52 6.21 -18.56 19.81
N ALA A 53 4.87 -18.53 19.88
CA ALA A 53 4.12 -18.89 21.08
C ALA A 53 3.11 -20.03 20.81
N PRO A 54 3.54 -21.30 20.81
CA PRO A 54 2.68 -22.44 20.47
C PRO A 54 1.41 -22.53 21.33
N SER A 55 1.51 -22.26 22.64
CA SER A 55 0.35 -22.27 23.55
C SER A 55 -0.69 -21.22 23.18
N ARG A 56 -0.27 -19.99 22.88
CA ARG A 56 -1.16 -18.89 22.46
C ARG A 56 -1.76 -19.14 21.07
N LEU A 57 -1.01 -19.77 20.16
CA LEU A 57 -1.52 -20.20 18.86
C LEU A 57 -2.57 -21.32 19.00
N GLN A 58 -2.34 -22.27 19.90
CA GLN A 58 -3.30 -23.34 20.19
C GLN A 58 -4.57 -22.76 20.83
N LEU A 59 -4.44 -21.84 21.78
CA LEU A 59 -5.56 -21.12 22.37
C LEU A 59 -6.38 -20.40 21.28
N PHE A 60 -5.72 -19.65 20.38
CA PHE A 60 -6.41 -18.98 19.27
C PHE A 60 -7.22 -19.97 18.42
N LYS A 61 -6.62 -21.09 18.01
CA LYS A 61 -7.29 -22.10 17.18
C LYS A 61 -8.47 -22.76 17.89
N ASN A 62 -8.39 -22.95 19.20
CA ASN A 62 -9.45 -23.57 19.99
C ASN A 62 -10.64 -22.63 20.17
N GLU A 63 -10.39 -21.36 20.51
CA GLU A 63 -11.44 -20.36 20.75
C GLU A 63 -12.06 -19.82 19.45
N LEU A 64 -11.27 -19.75 18.38
CA LEU A 64 -11.65 -19.13 17.12
C LEU A 64 -11.38 -20.08 15.92
N PRO A 65 -11.98 -21.29 15.87
CA PRO A 65 -11.65 -22.30 14.87
C PRO A 65 -12.00 -21.90 13.42
N ARG A 66 -12.86 -20.88 13.24
CA ARG A 66 -13.29 -20.37 11.93
C ARG A 66 -12.62 -19.05 11.54
N VAL A 67 -11.75 -18.51 12.38
CA VAL A 67 -11.01 -17.27 12.10
C VAL A 67 -9.57 -17.63 11.76
N ASN A 68 -9.05 -17.09 10.66
CA ASN A 68 -7.65 -17.28 10.32
C ASN A 68 -6.75 -16.56 11.32
N LEU A 69 -5.51 -17.01 11.50
CA LEU A 69 -4.55 -16.27 12.31
C LEU A 69 -4.31 -14.87 11.71
N PRO A 70 -4.04 -13.85 12.56
CA PRO A 70 -3.67 -12.53 12.07
C PRO A 70 -2.51 -12.62 11.08
N PRO A 71 -2.59 -11.94 9.92
CA PRO A 71 -1.54 -12.00 8.93
C PRO A 71 -0.28 -11.34 9.48
N GLU A 72 0.88 -11.96 9.27
CA GLU A 72 2.16 -11.35 9.61
C GLU A 72 2.54 -10.31 8.54
N PRO A 73 2.65 -9.01 8.89
CA PRO A 73 3.13 -8.02 7.94
C PRO A 73 4.61 -8.29 7.64
N VAL A 74 4.88 -8.82 6.45
CA VAL A 74 6.25 -9.07 6.02
C VAL A 74 6.82 -7.77 5.45
N ILE A 75 7.87 -7.23 6.09
CA ILE A 75 8.54 -5.98 5.68
C ILE A 75 8.95 -6.00 4.20
N THR A 76 9.41 -7.15 3.71
CA THR A 76 9.86 -7.32 2.31
C THR A 76 8.72 -7.52 1.31
N ARG A 77 7.48 -7.76 1.77
CA ARG A 77 6.31 -7.96 0.90
C ARG A 77 5.40 -6.73 0.95
N TRP A 78 5.33 -6.03 -0.17
CA TRP A 78 4.60 -4.77 -0.29
C TRP A 78 3.09 -4.94 -0.06
N GLY A 79 2.46 -3.94 0.56
CA GLY A 79 1.01 -3.92 0.80
C GLY A 79 0.50 -4.77 1.97
N THR A 80 1.35 -5.59 2.60
CA THR A 80 0.95 -6.50 3.68
C THR A 80 0.38 -5.80 4.91
N TRP A 81 0.87 -4.60 5.25
CA TRP A 81 0.32 -3.83 6.37
C TRP A 81 -1.14 -3.42 6.14
N ILE A 82 -1.52 -3.04 4.92
CA ILE A 82 -2.91 -2.69 4.58
C ILE A 82 -3.81 -3.94 4.69
N ASN A 83 -3.30 -5.10 4.29
CA ASN A 83 -4.02 -6.36 4.44
C ASN A 83 -4.20 -6.72 5.93
N ALA A 84 -3.20 -6.47 6.78
CA ALA A 84 -3.32 -6.67 8.22
C ALA A 84 -4.34 -5.71 8.86
N ALA A 85 -4.33 -4.43 8.49
CA ALA A 85 -5.34 -3.47 8.94
C ALA A 85 -6.76 -3.88 8.49
N THR A 86 -6.88 -4.43 7.27
CA THR A 86 -8.16 -4.94 6.74
C THR A 86 -8.64 -6.15 7.53
N TYR A 87 -7.75 -7.10 7.82
CA TYR A 87 -8.02 -8.25 8.67
C TYR A 87 -8.49 -7.82 10.06
N ASP A 88 -7.78 -6.90 10.72
CA ASP A 88 -8.15 -6.41 12.05
C ASP A 88 -9.51 -5.70 12.01
N CYS A 89 -9.81 -4.95 10.96
CA CYS A 89 -11.14 -4.34 10.78
C CYS A 89 -12.27 -5.39 10.70
N GLU A 90 -12.01 -6.52 10.04
CA GLU A 90 -12.99 -7.59 9.83
C GLU A 90 -13.15 -8.49 11.06
N ASN A 91 -12.09 -8.62 11.86
CA ASN A 91 -12.01 -9.59 12.95
C ASN A 91 -11.80 -8.92 14.31
N ILE A 92 -12.10 -7.61 14.44
CA ILE A 92 -11.76 -6.85 15.65
C ILE A 92 -12.34 -7.46 16.93
N GLN A 93 -13.56 -8.00 16.88
CA GLN A 93 -14.20 -8.63 18.03
C GLN A 93 -13.51 -9.94 18.41
N ALA A 94 -13.10 -10.74 17.42
CA ALA A 94 -12.32 -11.95 17.64
C ALA A 94 -10.94 -11.63 18.24
N VAL A 95 -10.28 -10.59 17.72
CA VAL A 95 -9.00 -10.09 18.26
C VAL A 95 -9.17 -9.60 19.70
N ARG A 96 -10.23 -8.85 20.02
CA ARG A 96 -10.53 -8.42 21.38
C ARG A 96 -10.72 -9.60 22.32
N HIS A 97 -11.51 -10.58 21.89
CA HIS A 97 -11.81 -11.77 22.67
C HIS A 97 -10.52 -12.52 23.02
N ILE A 98 -9.73 -12.90 22.02
CA ILE A 98 -8.52 -13.71 22.25
C ILE A 98 -7.46 -12.96 23.07
N ILE A 99 -7.25 -11.66 22.82
CA ILE A 99 -6.31 -10.86 23.60
C ILE A 99 -6.81 -10.68 25.05
N GLY A 100 -8.13 -10.67 25.26
CA GLY A 100 -8.75 -10.62 26.59
C GLY A 100 -8.50 -11.86 27.44
N LEU A 101 -8.39 -13.04 26.81
CA LEU A 101 -8.15 -14.32 27.49
C LEU A 101 -6.71 -14.52 27.97
N ILE A 102 -5.74 -13.77 27.43
CA ILE A 102 -4.32 -13.93 27.75
C ILE A 102 -3.95 -12.98 28.89
N ASP A 103 -3.16 -13.46 29.86
CA ASP A 103 -2.66 -12.63 30.96
C ASP A 103 -1.80 -11.48 30.39
N GLN A 104 -2.06 -10.27 30.87
CA GLN A 104 -1.29 -9.10 30.46
C GLN A 104 0.15 -9.12 30.98
N GLU A 105 0.43 -9.87 32.04
CA GLU A 105 1.78 -9.96 32.62
C GLU A 105 2.69 -10.95 31.85
N ASP A 106 2.11 -11.81 31.00
CA ASP A 106 2.87 -12.80 30.22
C ASP A 106 3.83 -12.17 29.20
N ALA A 107 3.47 -11.01 28.62
CA ALA A 107 4.30 -10.31 27.65
C ALA A 107 3.90 -8.83 27.47
N ILE A 108 4.91 -7.98 27.26
CA ILE A 108 4.74 -6.55 26.93
C ILE A 108 3.87 -6.34 25.67
N SER A 109 3.93 -7.26 24.69
CA SER A 109 3.09 -7.19 23.48
C SER A 109 1.60 -7.29 23.80
N ILE A 110 1.21 -8.06 24.83
CA ILE A 110 -0.19 -8.22 25.25
C ILE A 110 -0.69 -6.93 25.88
N GLN A 111 0.10 -6.31 26.77
CA GLN A 111 -0.23 -5.02 27.36
C GLN A 111 -0.42 -3.94 26.28
N LYS A 112 0.48 -3.89 25.30
CA LYS A 112 0.38 -2.95 24.17
C LYS A 112 -0.86 -3.22 23.31
N ALA A 113 -1.17 -4.49 23.02
CA ALA A 113 -2.37 -4.87 22.27
C ALA A 113 -3.63 -4.44 23.02
N LYS A 114 -3.77 -4.79 24.32
CA LYS A 114 -4.89 -4.36 25.18
C LYS A 114 -5.04 -2.84 25.20
N LYS A 115 -3.94 -2.09 25.35
CA LYS A 115 -3.95 -0.63 25.31
C LYS A 115 -4.46 -0.07 23.98
N CYS A 116 -4.04 -0.66 22.85
CA CYS A 116 -4.51 -0.23 21.53
C CYS A 116 -6.00 -0.54 21.34
N LEU A 117 -6.44 -1.73 21.75
CA LEU A 117 -7.85 -2.14 21.71
C LEU A 117 -8.73 -1.24 22.58
N GLY A 118 -8.21 -0.68 23.68
CA GLY A 118 -8.93 0.32 24.49
C GLY A 118 -9.09 1.70 23.83
N ASN A 119 -8.51 1.96 22.66
CA ASN A 119 -8.60 3.26 22.01
C ASN A 119 -9.96 3.47 21.31
N LEU A 120 -10.68 4.52 21.70
CA LEU A 120 -12.03 4.85 21.19
C LEU A 120 -12.09 5.07 19.66
N ASN A 121 -10.98 5.50 19.03
CA ASN A 121 -10.94 5.76 17.60
C ASN A 121 -10.40 4.58 16.78
N LEU A 122 -10.04 3.45 17.41
CA LEU A 122 -9.40 2.34 16.71
C LEU A 122 -10.29 1.81 15.58
N GLU A 123 -11.56 1.50 15.88
CA GLU A 123 -12.49 0.91 14.91
C GLU A 123 -12.80 1.90 13.77
N ASN A 124 -12.96 3.19 14.08
CA ASN A 124 -13.10 4.25 13.08
C ASN A 124 -11.88 4.34 12.15
N ASN A 125 -10.66 4.24 12.72
CA ASN A 125 -9.42 4.26 11.95
C ASN A 125 -9.29 3.01 11.07
N LEU A 126 -9.60 1.81 11.60
CA LEU A 126 -9.59 0.56 10.85
C LEU A 126 -10.58 0.60 9.68
N ALA A 127 -11.82 1.05 9.93
CA ALA A 127 -12.84 1.22 8.90
C ALA A 127 -12.40 2.24 7.84
N TYR A 128 -11.82 3.37 8.26
CA TYR A 128 -11.29 4.36 7.32
C TYR A 128 -10.17 3.78 6.45
N ILE A 129 -9.24 3.02 7.02
CA ILE A 129 -8.15 2.40 6.26
C ILE A 129 -8.71 1.37 5.26
N LYS A 130 -9.57 0.47 5.72
CA LYS A 130 -10.18 -0.56 4.89
C LYS A 130 -10.93 0.05 3.71
N SER A 131 -11.79 1.03 3.95
CA SER A 131 -12.65 1.62 2.92
C SER A 131 -11.88 2.44 1.89
N ASN A 132 -10.81 3.13 2.29
CA ASN A 132 -10.14 4.10 1.43
C ASN A 132 -8.81 3.61 0.84
N PHE A 133 -8.12 2.66 1.49
CA PHE A 133 -6.75 2.29 1.14
C PHE A 133 -6.54 0.81 0.84
N SER A 134 -7.54 -0.07 1.04
CA SER A 134 -7.45 -1.49 0.62
C SER A 134 -7.20 -1.64 -0.89
N ILE A 135 -7.65 -0.69 -1.69
CA ILE A 135 -7.38 -0.64 -3.13
C ILE A 135 -5.87 -0.61 -3.45
N LEU A 136 -5.04 -0.05 -2.56
CA LEU A 136 -3.59 0.00 -2.75
C LEU A 136 -2.97 -1.40 -2.71
N SER A 137 -3.37 -2.27 -1.77
CA SER A 137 -2.81 -3.62 -1.71
C SER A 137 -3.22 -4.44 -2.93
N VAL A 138 -4.49 -4.35 -3.34
CA VAL A 138 -4.99 -5.00 -4.55
C VAL A 138 -4.24 -4.52 -5.80
N ALA A 139 -4.00 -3.21 -5.94
CA ALA A 139 -3.26 -2.65 -7.06
C ALA A 139 -1.79 -3.09 -7.08
N ILE A 140 -1.12 -3.10 -5.92
CA ILE A 140 0.26 -3.59 -5.79
C ILE A 140 0.35 -5.05 -6.24
N ASP A 141 -0.53 -5.92 -5.73
CA ASP A 141 -0.53 -7.34 -6.08
C ASP A 141 -0.74 -7.55 -7.59
N LYS A 142 -1.69 -6.84 -8.20
CA LYS A 142 -1.94 -6.90 -9.66
C LYS A 142 -0.71 -6.44 -10.46
N LEU A 143 -0.11 -5.31 -10.10
CA LEU A 143 1.06 -4.75 -10.81
C LEU A 143 2.32 -5.60 -10.64
N GLN A 144 2.35 -6.54 -9.69
CA GLN A 144 3.44 -7.50 -9.52
C GLN A 144 3.27 -8.78 -10.36
N THR A 145 2.10 -8.98 -10.98
CA THR A 145 1.84 -10.15 -11.83
C THR A 145 2.57 -10.04 -13.18
N LYS A 146 2.85 -11.19 -13.80
CA LYS A 146 3.41 -11.25 -15.16
C LYS A 146 2.28 -11.17 -16.19
N ASN A 147 2.63 -10.76 -17.42
CA ASN A 147 1.74 -10.72 -18.58
C ASN A 147 0.57 -9.73 -18.47
N LEU A 148 0.63 -8.78 -17.53
CA LEU A 148 -0.30 -7.67 -17.50
C LEU A 148 0.03 -6.72 -18.66
N SER A 149 -0.99 -6.36 -19.46
CA SER A 149 -0.78 -5.42 -20.57
C SER A 149 -0.42 -4.03 -20.05
N LEU A 150 0.21 -3.22 -20.91
CA LEU A 150 0.53 -1.84 -20.58
C LEU A 150 -0.73 -1.03 -20.26
N ALA A 151 -1.75 -1.10 -21.13
CA ALA A 151 -3.02 -0.40 -20.95
C ALA A 151 -3.69 -0.79 -19.62
N THR A 152 -3.76 -2.09 -19.29
CA THR A 152 -4.33 -2.53 -18.01
C THR A 152 -3.51 -2.05 -16.82
N SER A 153 -2.18 -2.05 -16.92
CA SER A 153 -1.29 -1.56 -15.85
C SER A 153 -1.49 -0.06 -15.60
N LEU A 154 -1.63 0.74 -16.66
CA LEU A 154 -1.88 2.18 -16.57
C LEU A 154 -3.26 2.48 -15.99
N ASN A 155 -4.29 1.75 -16.43
CA ASN A 155 -5.64 1.88 -15.89
C ASN A 155 -5.71 1.60 -14.37
N ILE A 156 -4.91 0.64 -13.86
CA ILE A 156 -4.81 0.43 -12.41
C ILE A 156 -4.27 1.67 -11.69
N ILE A 157 -3.24 2.31 -12.25
CA ILE A 157 -2.64 3.51 -11.65
C ILE A 157 -3.64 4.67 -11.68
N GLU A 158 -4.36 4.84 -12.77
CA GLU A 158 -5.38 5.88 -12.95
C GLU A 158 -6.54 5.72 -11.98
N ASN A 159 -7.07 4.51 -11.86
CA ASN A 159 -8.12 4.21 -10.90
C ASN A 159 -7.69 4.51 -9.44
N ILE A 160 -6.43 4.24 -9.10
CA ILE A 160 -5.87 4.64 -7.79
C ILE A 160 -5.82 6.16 -7.65
N GLU A 161 -5.36 6.87 -8.69
CA GLU A 161 -5.29 8.33 -8.67
C GLU A 161 -6.67 8.96 -8.49
N GLU A 162 -7.67 8.51 -9.24
CA GLU A 162 -9.06 8.97 -9.13
C GLU A 162 -9.65 8.69 -7.74
N THR A 163 -9.46 7.46 -7.24
CA THR A 163 -9.95 7.05 -5.92
C THR A 163 -9.32 7.87 -4.80
N LEU A 164 -8.01 8.15 -4.86
CA LEU A 164 -7.35 8.92 -3.81
C LEU A 164 -7.58 10.44 -3.95
N LYS A 165 -7.83 10.94 -5.16
CA LYS A 165 -8.07 12.37 -5.44
C LYS A 165 -9.32 12.91 -4.72
N ILE A 166 -10.35 12.08 -4.56
CA ILE A 166 -11.59 12.49 -3.87
C ILE A 166 -11.44 12.49 -2.34
N LEU A 167 -10.35 11.94 -1.79
CA LEU A 167 -10.15 11.86 -0.35
C LEU A 167 -9.79 13.21 0.24
N ASN A 168 -10.57 13.62 1.23
CA ASN A 168 -10.41 14.88 1.93
C ASN A 168 -9.99 14.68 3.41
N GLY A 169 -9.80 15.80 4.10
CA GLY A 169 -9.50 15.82 5.54
C GLY A 169 -8.05 15.52 5.89
N LYS A 170 -7.81 15.33 7.20
CA LYS A 170 -6.47 15.23 7.80
C LYS A 170 -5.65 14.01 7.34
N HIS A 171 -6.32 12.93 6.91
CA HIS A 171 -5.66 11.72 6.44
C HIS A 171 -5.61 11.66 4.91
N GLY A 172 -6.75 11.82 4.22
CA GLY A 172 -6.82 11.68 2.76
C GLY A 172 -5.90 12.62 1.98
N LYS A 173 -5.93 13.93 2.27
CA LYS A 173 -5.19 14.94 1.51
C LYS A 173 -3.67 14.70 1.51
N PRO A 174 -3.01 14.44 2.66
CA PRO A 174 -1.58 14.09 2.67
C PRO A 174 -1.24 12.82 1.85
N ILE A 175 -2.11 11.81 1.85
CA ILE A 175 -1.88 10.56 1.09
C ILE A 175 -2.00 10.82 -0.41
N TYR A 176 -3.00 11.58 -0.85
CA TYR A 176 -3.12 11.97 -2.25
C TYR A 176 -1.91 12.80 -2.72
N LEU A 177 -1.46 13.78 -1.93
CA LEU A 177 -0.26 14.55 -2.24
C LEU A 177 0.99 13.66 -2.35
N LYS A 178 1.09 12.63 -1.51
CA LYS A 178 2.15 11.63 -1.60
C LYS A 178 2.08 10.85 -2.92
N LEU A 179 0.89 10.39 -3.33
CA LEU A 179 0.69 9.71 -4.61
C LEU A 179 1.15 10.61 -5.76
N LYS A 180 0.66 11.85 -5.82
CA LYS A 180 1.01 12.82 -6.85
C LYS A 180 2.54 12.99 -6.96
N ASN A 181 3.23 13.19 -5.84
CA ASN A 181 4.70 13.30 -5.83
C ASN A 181 5.42 12.03 -6.32
N VAL A 182 4.87 10.85 -6.01
CA VAL A 182 5.43 9.57 -6.48
C VAL A 182 5.29 9.44 -7.99
N LEU A 183 4.13 9.80 -8.54
CA LEU A 183 3.86 9.73 -9.98
C LEU A 183 4.66 10.79 -10.76
N GLU A 184 4.72 12.03 -10.28
CA GLU A 184 5.49 13.12 -10.90
C GLU A 184 6.99 12.80 -11.00
N LYS A 185 7.56 12.15 -9.97
CA LYS A 185 8.96 11.70 -9.99
C LYS A 185 9.22 10.57 -10.99
N ASN A 186 8.17 9.94 -11.51
CA ASN A 186 8.24 8.94 -12.56
C ASN A 186 7.95 9.59 -13.92
N SER A 187 8.74 10.60 -14.30
CA SER A 187 8.45 11.48 -15.45
C SER A 187 8.27 10.75 -16.79
N SER A 188 8.86 9.57 -16.97
CA SER A 188 8.67 8.76 -18.19
C SER A 188 7.35 7.98 -18.20
N LEU A 189 6.64 7.86 -17.06
CA LEU A 189 5.34 7.20 -16.97
C LEU A 189 4.25 7.97 -17.73
N SER A 190 4.29 9.31 -17.71
CA SER A 190 3.35 10.12 -18.50
C SER A 190 3.57 9.96 -20.00
N LYS A 191 4.83 9.89 -20.44
CA LYS A 191 5.19 9.56 -21.83
C LYS A 191 4.68 8.16 -22.21
N LEU A 192 4.83 7.19 -21.31
CA LEU A 192 4.36 5.83 -21.53
C LEU A 192 2.82 5.75 -21.61
N LYS A 193 2.11 6.54 -20.79
CA LYS A 193 0.65 6.69 -20.88
C LYS A 193 0.24 7.23 -22.25
N HIS A 194 0.90 8.29 -22.72
CA HIS A 194 0.63 8.83 -24.05
C HIS A 194 0.85 7.81 -25.18
N ILE A 195 1.93 7.03 -25.12
CA ILE A 195 2.18 5.94 -26.08
C ILE A 195 1.05 4.90 -26.03
N SER A 196 0.60 4.51 -24.83
CA SER A 196 -0.52 3.56 -24.69
C SER A 196 -1.78 4.07 -25.37
N ASN A 197 -2.13 5.34 -25.17
CA ASN A 197 -3.31 5.95 -25.78
C ASN A 197 -3.25 5.94 -27.32
N ILE A 198 -2.08 6.24 -27.90
CA ILE A 198 -1.86 6.14 -29.36
C ILE A 198 -2.07 4.69 -29.84
N LEU A 199 -1.53 3.71 -29.11
CA LEU A 199 -1.67 2.29 -29.45
C LEU A 199 -3.11 1.78 -29.31
N ASP A 200 -3.90 2.39 -28.42
CA ASP A 200 -5.33 2.10 -28.23
C ASP A 200 -6.23 2.85 -29.24
N GLY A 201 -5.64 3.62 -30.17
CA GLY A 201 -6.35 4.30 -31.24
C GLY A 201 -6.96 5.65 -30.85
N GLU A 202 -6.54 6.24 -29.73
CA GLU A 202 -6.91 7.63 -29.41
C GLU A 202 -6.19 8.60 -30.34
N GLU A 203 -6.95 9.36 -31.13
CA GLU A 203 -6.43 10.42 -31.98
C GLU A 203 -6.23 11.70 -31.14
N HIS A 204 -4.98 12.10 -30.86
CA HIS A 204 -4.69 13.44 -30.34
C HIS A 204 -3.45 14.12 -30.94
N THR A 205 -3.65 15.42 -31.21
CA THR A 205 -2.76 16.39 -31.86
C THR A 205 -1.41 16.56 -31.19
N ASN A 206 -0.34 16.40 -31.98
CA ASN A 206 1.06 16.81 -31.77
C ASN A 206 1.41 17.43 -30.40
N ILE A 207 2.01 16.64 -29.53
CA ILE A 207 2.93 17.18 -28.52
C ILE A 207 4.31 17.10 -29.15
N ALA A 208 4.89 18.26 -29.44
CA ALA A 208 6.26 18.35 -29.92
C ALA A 208 7.16 17.55 -28.98
N PHE A 209 7.74 16.47 -29.50
CA PHE A 209 8.98 15.96 -28.97
C PHE A 209 9.96 17.13 -29.11
N GLN A 210 10.24 17.84 -28.01
CA GLN A 210 11.41 18.70 -27.97
C GLN A 210 12.60 17.76 -28.03
N ASP A 211 12.98 17.41 -29.25
CA ASP A 211 14.33 17.04 -29.59
C ASP A 211 15.16 18.25 -29.16
N SER A 212 15.86 18.10 -28.04
CA SER A 212 16.98 18.98 -27.72
C SER A 212 18.11 18.64 -28.68
N ASP A 213 17.93 18.99 -29.95
CA ASP A 213 18.93 19.00 -31.01
C ASP A 213 18.89 20.38 -31.66
N GLN A 214 19.61 21.33 -31.07
CA GLN A 214 20.26 22.48 -31.72
C GLN A 214 21.53 22.79 -30.91
N SER A 215 22.70 22.35 -31.42
CA SER A 215 23.81 23.19 -31.95
C SER A 215 24.51 24.05 -30.87
N ASP A 216 25.81 23.99 -30.61
CA ASP A 216 27.02 23.62 -31.37
C ASP A 216 28.03 22.90 -30.46
#